data_AF-A0A9D2GUM9-F1
#
_entry.id   AF-A0A9D2GUM9-F1
#
_cell.length_a   1.000
_cell.length_b   1.000
_cell.length_c   1.000
_cell.angle_alpha   90.00
_cell.angle_beta   90.00
_cell.angle_gamma   90.00
#
_symmetry.space_group_name_H-M   'P 1'
#
loop_
_entity.id
_entity.type
_entity.pdbx_description
1 polymer ?
#
loop_
_entity_poly.entity_id
_entity_poly.type
_entity_poly.pdbx_seq_one_letter_code
_entity_poly.pdbx_strand_id
1 'polypeptide(L)'
;MSKIIDILLHEHEEISKFIKKLRSMCLDFMKEDKIDISEFRAGINFIKTYADERHHQKEEELLFKAMVENIGIKAENLIKYGMLIEHDSARYYVSSLEKAVDAYEKEKNDENKLDILCYALAYCDLLSRHVYKENNVVYPFGERLLSKEIMDKLDIGVEEYEKRFE
;
A
#
# COMPACT_ATOMS: atom_id res chain seq x y z
N MET A 1 11.46 -4.02 19.13
CA MET A 1 11.04 -3.46 17.86
C MET A 1 10.83 -1.98 18.10
N SER A 2 11.25 -1.13 17.16
CA SER A 2 11.02 0.31 17.31
C SER A 2 9.56 0.65 17.05
N LYS A 3 9.10 1.79 17.57
CA LYS A 3 7.70 2.22 17.47
C LYS A 3 7.26 2.42 16.02
N ILE A 4 8.09 3.03 15.16
CA ILE A 4 7.76 3.21 13.75
C ILE A 4 7.48 1.88 13.05
N ILE A 5 8.28 0.83 13.36
CA ILE A 5 8.09 -0.49 12.77
C ILE A 5 6.82 -1.15 13.31
N ASP A 6 6.58 -1.06 14.62
CA ASP A 6 5.35 -1.62 15.21
C ASP A 6 4.08 -1.01 14.58
N ILE A 7 4.07 0.31 14.34
CA ILE A 7 2.96 1.01 13.67
C ILE A 7 2.79 0.51 12.23
N LEU A 8 3.87 0.49 11.44
CA LEU A 8 3.83 0.05 10.05
C LEU A 8 3.35 -1.40 9.92
N LEU A 9 3.81 -2.30 10.79
CA LEU A 9 3.36 -3.68 10.84
C LEU A 9 1.86 -3.79 11.13
N HIS A 10 1.34 -2.97 12.07
CA HIS A 10 -0.08 -2.97 12.38
C HIS A 10 -0.93 -2.45 11.20
N GLU A 11 -0.48 -1.39 10.52
CA GLU A 11 -1.15 -0.89 9.31
C GLU A 11 -1.17 -1.94 8.20
N HIS A 12 -0.08 -2.70 8.06
CA HIS A 12 -0.02 -3.85 7.15
C HIS A 12 -1.02 -4.96 7.47
N GLU A 13 -1.40 -5.17 8.72
CA GLU A 13 -2.45 -6.11 9.09
C GLU A 13 -3.81 -5.66 8.52
N GLU A 14 -4.13 -4.37 8.64
CA GLU A 14 -5.37 -3.80 8.11
C GLU A 14 -5.39 -3.79 6.57
N ILE A 15 -4.28 -3.40 5.95
CA ILE A 15 -4.10 -3.46 4.49
C ILE A 15 -4.26 -4.92 4.00
N SER A 16 -3.67 -5.89 4.70
CA SER A 16 -3.79 -7.32 4.36
C SER A 16 -5.22 -7.85 4.48
N LYS A 17 -5.98 -7.40 5.48
CA LYS A 17 -7.42 -7.72 5.61
C LYS A 17 -8.21 -7.13 4.45
N PHE A 18 -7.93 -5.87 4.10
CA PHE A 18 -8.57 -5.20 2.97
C PHE A 18 -8.26 -5.89 1.63
N ILE A 19 -7.00 -6.29 1.37
CA ILE A 19 -6.65 -7.03 0.16
C ILE A 19 -7.51 -8.30 0.01
N LYS A 20 -7.67 -9.08 1.09
CA LYS A 20 -8.53 -10.29 1.08
C LYS A 20 -9.97 -9.95 0.76
N LYS A 21 -10.49 -8.86 1.34
CA LYS A 21 -11.84 -8.36 1.07
C LYS A 21 -12.02 -7.97 -0.40
N LEU A 22 -11.11 -7.16 -0.96
CA LEU A 22 -11.17 -6.73 -2.36
C LEU A 22 -11.12 -7.92 -3.33
N ARG A 23 -10.29 -8.93 -3.04
CA ARG A 23 -10.28 -10.18 -3.82
C ARG A 23 -11.62 -10.93 -3.75
N SER A 24 -12.27 -10.97 -2.59
CA SER A 24 -13.60 -11.56 -2.44
C SER A 24 -14.64 -10.82 -3.28
N MET A 25 -14.65 -9.49 -3.22
CA MET A 25 -15.54 -8.65 -4.03
C MET A 25 -15.36 -8.92 -5.53
N CYS A 26 -14.11 -9.08 -5.99
CA CYS A 26 -13.82 -9.46 -7.38
C CYS A 26 -14.34 -10.85 -7.73
N LEU A 27 -14.23 -11.82 -6.81
CA LEU A 27 -14.72 -13.18 -7.01
C LEU A 27 -16.25 -13.21 -7.14
N ASP A 28 -16.94 -12.46 -6.29
CA ASP A 28 -18.40 -12.33 -6.31
C ASP A 28 -18.87 -11.66 -7.60
N PHE A 29 -18.19 -10.60 -8.04
CA PHE A 29 -18.50 -9.94 -9.30
C PHE A 29 -18.27 -10.85 -10.51
N MET A 30 -17.19 -11.64 -10.50
CA MET A 30 -16.92 -12.61 -11.56
C MET A 30 -17.99 -13.71 -11.63
N LYS A 31 -18.42 -14.26 -10.48
CA LYS A 31 -19.34 -15.42 -10.42
C LYS A 31 -20.81 -15.03 -10.57
N GLU A 32 -21.24 -13.98 -9.89
CA GLU A 32 -22.65 -13.66 -9.71
C GLU A 32 -23.10 -12.46 -10.56
N ASP A 33 -22.16 -11.80 -11.24
CA ASP A 33 -22.40 -10.54 -11.95
C ASP A 33 -23.00 -9.43 -11.07
N LYS A 34 -22.76 -9.53 -9.76
CA LYS A 34 -23.17 -8.55 -8.77
C LYS A 34 -21.96 -7.71 -8.38
N ILE A 35 -22.10 -6.41 -8.54
CA ILE A 35 -21.14 -5.42 -8.09
C ILE A 35 -21.85 -4.39 -7.25
N ASP A 36 -21.36 -4.19 -6.03
CA ASP A 36 -21.67 -3.01 -5.25
C ASP A 36 -20.65 -1.93 -5.59
N ILE A 37 -21.05 -1.01 -6.47
CA ILE A 37 -20.20 0.12 -6.89
C ILE A 37 -19.80 0.96 -5.68
N SER A 38 -20.70 1.16 -4.72
CA SER A 38 -20.40 1.96 -3.53
C SER A 38 -19.33 1.30 -2.67
N GLU A 39 -19.32 -0.03 -2.58
CA GLU A 39 -18.30 -0.77 -1.86
C GLU A 39 -16.94 -0.71 -2.57
N PHE A 40 -16.90 -0.82 -3.90
CA PHE A 40 -15.66 -0.62 -4.67
C PHE A 40 -15.11 0.81 -4.51
N ARG A 41 -15.97 1.83 -4.52
CA ARG A 41 -15.56 3.23 -4.26
C ARG A 41 -15.02 3.42 -2.85
N ALA A 42 -15.65 2.82 -1.85
CA ALA A 42 -15.15 2.83 -0.48
C ALA A 42 -13.78 2.14 -0.39
N GLY A 43 -13.58 1.03 -1.13
CA GLY A 43 -12.29 0.36 -1.23
C GLY A 43 -11.21 1.21 -1.91
N ILE A 44 -11.53 1.87 -3.03
CA ILE A 44 -10.62 2.81 -3.70
C ILE A 44 -10.22 3.95 -2.75
N ASN A 45 -11.19 4.49 -2.01
CA ASN A 45 -10.93 5.54 -1.03
C ASN A 45 -10.01 5.04 0.08
N PHE A 46 -10.25 3.85 0.63
CA PHE A 46 -9.37 3.23 1.63
C PHE A 46 -7.93 3.07 1.11
N ILE A 47 -7.76 2.63 -0.15
CA ILE A 47 -6.44 2.51 -0.75
C ILE A 47 -5.73 3.87 -0.78
N LYS A 48 -6.41 4.91 -1.30
CA LYS A 48 -5.82 6.23 -1.46
C LYS A 48 -5.47 6.87 -0.12
N THR A 49 -6.37 6.82 0.86
CA THR A 49 -6.20 7.56 2.11
C THR A 49 -5.45 6.76 3.17
N TYR A 50 -5.73 5.47 3.32
CA TYR A 50 -5.10 4.65 4.36
C TYR A 50 -3.83 3.96 3.85
N ALA A 51 -3.92 3.22 2.75
CA ALA A 51 -2.77 2.44 2.27
C ALA A 51 -1.67 3.34 1.65
N ASP A 52 -2.03 4.43 0.99
CA ASP A 52 -1.06 5.34 0.36
C ASP A 52 -0.76 6.57 1.22
N GLU A 53 -1.72 7.50 1.39
CA GLU A 53 -1.47 8.77 2.09
C GLU A 53 -1.02 8.60 3.56
N ARG A 54 -1.61 7.64 4.29
CA ARG A 54 -1.20 7.39 5.68
C ARG A 54 0.00 6.45 5.77
N HIS A 55 0.01 5.36 5.01
CA HIS A 55 0.98 4.29 5.18
C HIS A 55 2.21 4.45 4.26
N HIS A 56 2.08 4.31 2.94
CA HIS A 56 3.25 4.44 2.04
C HIS A 56 3.96 5.79 2.18
N GLN A 57 3.24 6.92 2.26
CA GLN A 57 3.88 8.23 2.39
C GLN A 57 4.67 8.36 3.70
N LYS A 58 4.23 7.71 4.78
CA LYS A 58 4.99 7.66 6.04
C LYS A 58 6.29 6.88 5.88
N GLU A 59 6.26 5.76 5.16
CA GLU A 59 7.48 5.04 4.84
C GLU A 59 8.43 5.89 4.00
N GLU A 60 7.91 6.50 2.92
CA GLU A 60 8.65 7.34 1.99
C GLU A 60 9.30 8.56 2.69
N GLU A 61 8.53 9.28 3.51
CA GLU A 61 8.97 10.51 4.17
C GLU A 61 9.89 10.26 5.37
N LEU A 62 9.69 9.14 6.09
CA LEU A 62 10.40 8.84 7.33
C LEU A 62 11.41 7.70 7.12
N LEU A 63 10.94 6.45 7.11
CA LEU A 63 11.80 5.28 7.21
C LEU A 63 12.73 5.12 5.99
N PHE A 64 12.17 5.16 4.79
CA PHE A 64 12.88 4.96 3.54
C PHE A 64 13.86 6.10 3.27
N LYS A 65 13.45 7.34 3.56
CA LYS A 65 14.35 8.50 3.51
C LYS A 65 15.55 8.31 4.44
N ALA A 66 15.32 7.97 5.71
CA ALA A 66 16.39 7.74 6.67
C ALA A 66 17.32 6.59 6.24
N MET A 67 16.77 5.50 5.70
CA MET A 67 17.54 4.37 5.18
C MET A 67 18.46 4.80 4.02
N VAL A 68 17.93 5.55 3.05
CA VAL A 68 18.71 6.04 1.90
C VAL A 68 19.82 6.99 2.35
N GLU A 69 19.51 7.91 3.27
CA GLU A 69 20.47 8.92 3.74
C GLU A 69 21.61 8.32 4.60
N ASN A 70 21.37 7.21 5.31
CA ASN A 70 22.30 6.73 6.35
C ASN A 70 22.92 5.34 6.09
N ILE A 71 22.34 4.49 5.22
CA ILE A 71 22.86 3.13 4.96
C ILE A 71 23.71 3.08 3.67
N GLY A 72 23.47 4.00 2.73
CA GLY A 72 24.19 4.09 1.46
C GLY A 72 23.62 3.19 0.35
N ILE A 73 24.47 2.79 -0.61
CA ILE A 73 24.04 2.24 -1.91
C ILE A 73 23.11 1.01 -1.84
N LYS A 74 23.23 0.20 -0.79
CA LYS A 74 22.35 -0.97 -0.61
C LYS A 74 20.91 -0.56 -0.34
N ALA A 75 20.70 0.44 0.53
CA ALA A 75 19.38 0.99 0.78
C ALA A 75 18.87 1.74 -0.43
N GLU A 76 19.72 2.50 -1.12
CA GLU A 76 19.33 3.19 -2.35
C GLU A 76 18.77 2.22 -3.40
N ASN A 77 19.46 1.10 -3.64
CA ASN A 77 18.98 0.11 -4.60
C ASN A 77 17.67 -0.58 -4.17
N LEU A 78 17.55 -0.91 -2.88
CA LEU A 78 16.35 -1.56 -2.34
C LEU A 78 15.13 -0.64 -2.39
N ILE A 79 15.32 0.63 -2.01
CA ILE A 79 14.23 1.60 -1.85
C ILE A 79 13.91 2.26 -3.19
N LYS A 80 14.86 2.98 -3.80
CA LYS A 80 14.58 3.81 -4.99
C LYS A 80 14.24 2.98 -6.22
N TYR A 81 14.95 1.86 -6.41
CA TYR A 81 14.76 0.99 -7.58
C TYR A 81 13.94 -0.27 -7.27
N GLY A 82 13.31 -0.31 -6.08
CA GLY A 82 12.47 -1.40 -5.64
C GLY A 82 11.16 -0.88 -5.07
N MET A 83 11.18 -0.42 -3.81
CA MET A 83 9.95 -0.17 -3.04
C MET A 83 9.14 0.98 -3.62
N LEU A 84 9.81 2.09 -3.97
CA LEU A 84 9.14 3.26 -4.57
C LEU A 84 8.50 2.95 -5.93
N ILE A 85 9.12 2.06 -6.72
CA ILE A 85 8.56 1.61 -8.00
C ILE A 85 7.27 0.80 -7.76
N GLU A 86 7.26 -0.02 -6.71
CA GLU A 86 6.06 -0.78 -6.33
C GLU A 86 4.95 0.15 -5.78
N HIS A 87 5.28 1.19 -4.99
CA HIS A 87 4.31 2.20 -4.56
C HIS A 87 3.67 2.92 -5.76
N ASP A 88 4.48 3.37 -6.72
CA ASP A 88 3.98 4.03 -7.93
C ASP A 88 3.13 3.10 -8.79
N SER A 89 3.48 1.81 -8.85
CA SER A 89 2.68 0.79 -9.52
C SER A 89 1.33 0.57 -8.82
N ALA A 90 1.31 0.57 -7.49
CA ALA A 90 0.09 0.47 -6.70
C ALA A 90 -0.83 1.69 -6.94
N ARG A 91 -0.27 2.90 -6.96
CA ARG A 91 -0.97 4.15 -7.33
C ARG A 91 -1.57 4.10 -8.74
N TYR A 92 -0.81 3.57 -9.69
CA TYR A 92 -1.28 3.37 -11.06
C TYR A 92 -2.48 2.41 -11.12
N TYR A 93 -2.40 1.26 -10.43
CA TYR A 93 -3.49 0.29 -10.44
C TYR A 93 -4.76 0.83 -9.77
N VAL A 94 -4.67 1.54 -8.65
CA VAL A 94 -5.87 2.12 -8.02
C VAL A 94 -6.48 3.23 -8.86
N SER A 95 -5.68 4.07 -9.53
CA SER A 95 -6.20 5.07 -10.47
C SER A 95 -6.88 4.44 -11.68
N SER A 96 -6.33 3.34 -12.19
CA SER A 96 -6.90 2.62 -13.32
C SER A 96 -8.18 1.87 -12.93
N LEU A 97 -8.21 1.28 -11.73
CA LEU A 97 -9.40 0.67 -11.15
C LEU A 97 -10.53 1.70 -10.99
N GLU A 98 -10.24 2.90 -10.49
CA GLU A 98 -11.25 3.96 -10.36
C GLU A 98 -11.87 4.34 -11.71
N LYS A 99 -11.05 4.49 -12.75
CA LYS A 99 -11.53 4.75 -14.12
C LYS A 99 -12.36 3.60 -14.66
N ALA A 100 -11.98 2.36 -14.38
CA ALA A 100 -12.74 1.18 -14.80
C ALA A 100 -14.11 1.12 -14.11
N VAL A 101 -14.19 1.47 -12.82
CA VAL A 101 -15.46 1.59 -12.10
C VAL A 101 -16.31 2.73 -12.67
N ASP A 102 -15.72 3.89 -13.00
CA ASP A 102 -16.43 4.99 -13.69
C ASP A 102 -17.02 4.55 -15.04
N ALA A 103 -16.23 3.80 -15.83
CA ALA A 103 -16.64 3.34 -17.15
C ALA A 103 -17.78 2.30 -17.05
N TYR A 104 -17.66 1.34 -16.14
CA TYR A 104 -18.68 0.32 -15.92
C TYR A 104 -20.00 0.91 -15.43
N GLU A 105 -19.96 1.95 -14.59
CA GLU A 105 -21.16 2.65 -14.11
C GLU A 105 -21.91 3.36 -15.25
N LYS A 106 -21.18 3.88 -16.25
CA LYS A 106 -21.75 4.49 -17.45
C LYS A 106 -22.27 3.43 -18.43
N GLU A 107 -21.53 2.34 -18.60
CA GLU A 107 -21.85 1.27 -19.53
C GLU A 107 -21.48 -0.11 -18.95
N LYS A 108 -22.51 -0.89 -18.62
CA LYS A 108 -22.37 -2.23 -18.05
C LYS A 108 -22.12 -3.24 -19.15
N ASN A 109 -20.84 -3.45 -19.49
CA ASN A 109 -20.40 -4.42 -20.49
C ASN A 109 -19.23 -5.27 -19.96
N ASP A 110 -18.95 -6.38 -20.66
CA ASP A 110 -17.94 -7.36 -20.25
C ASP A 110 -16.51 -6.80 -20.30
N GLU A 111 -16.22 -5.84 -21.18
CA GLU A 111 -14.89 -5.21 -21.27
C GLU A 111 -14.61 -4.35 -20.02
N ASN A 112 -15.55 -3.49 -19.64
CA ASN A 112 -15.43 -2.67 -18.43
C ASN A 112 -15.40 -3.54 -17.16
N LYS A 113 -16.15 -4.64 -17.14
CA LYS A 113 -16.07 -5.65 -16.06
C LYS A 113 -14.68 -6.27 -15.99
N LEU A 114 -14.11 -6.66 -17.12
CA LEU A 114 -12.78 -7.24 -17.20
C LEU A 114 -11.71 -6.28 -16.66
N ASP A 115 -11.81 -5.01 -16.98
CA ASP A 115 -10.87 -3.98 -16.50
C ASP A 115 -10.93 -3.81 -14.98
N ILE A 116 -12.13 -3.80 -14.38
CA ILE A 116 -12.28 -3.77 -12.91
C ILE A 116 -11.55 -4.96 -12.27
N LEU A 117 -11.81 -6.16 -12.77
CA LEU A 117 -11.20 -7.39 -12.24
C LEU A 117 -9.67 -7.38 -12.44
N CYS A 118 -9.20 -6.92 -13.59
CA CYS A 118 -7.78 -6.83 -13.93
C CYS A 118 -7.03 -5.92 -12.96
N TYR A 119 -7.44 -4.66 -12.83
CA TYR A 119 -6.72 -3.68 -12.02
C TYR A 119 -6.85 -3.96 -10.52
N ALA A 120 -8.01 -4.41 -10.04
CA ALA A 120 -8.19 -4.78 -8.65
C ALA A 120 -7.29 -5.98 -8.27
N LEU A 121 -7.25 -7.04 -9.10
CA LEU A 121 -6.44 -8.21 -8.81
C LEU A 121 -4.94 -7.94 -8.98
N ALA A 122 -4.54 -7.08 -9.92
CA ALA A 122 -3.15 -6.63 -10.07
C ALA A 122 -2.67 -5.86 -8.82
N TYR A 123 -3.50 -4.95 -8.30
CA TYR A 123 -3.23 -4.27 -7.03
C TYR A 123 -3.10 -5.26 -5.87
N CYS A 124 -4.05 -6.20 -5.73
CA CYS A 124 -4.01 -7.21 -4.67
C CYS A 124 -2.76 -8.10 -4.71
N ASP A 125 -2.35 -8.57 -5.90
CA ASP A 125 -1.14 -9.39 -6.04
C ASP A 125 0.12 -8.60 -5.67
N LEU A 126 0.26 -7.40 -6.25
CA LEU A 126 1.39 -6.51 -5.98
C LEU A 126 1.52 -6.27 -4.48
N LEU A 127 0.45 -5.79 -3.85
CA LEU A 127 0.51 -5.35 -2.46
C LEU A 127 0.70 -6.51 -1.48
N SER A 128 0.15 -7.70 -1.79
CA SER A 128 0.39 -8.89 -0.96
C SER A 128 1.87 -9.27 -0.89
N ARG A 129 2.58 -9.22 -2.02
CA ARG A 129 4.02 -9.51 -2.09
C ARG A 129 4.86 -8.36 -1.52
N HIS A 130 4.40 -7.13 -1.71
CA HIS A 130 5.02 -5.92 -1.21
C HIS A 130 5.06 -5.91 0.32
N VAL A 131 3.90 -6.05 0.97
CA VAL A 131 3.76 -6.17 2.44
C VAL A 131 4.66 -7.27 3.00
N TYR A 132 4.69 -8.45 2.33
CA TYR A 132 5.56 -9.54 2.76
C TYR A 132 7.04 -9.14 2.73
N LYS A 133 7.46 -8.49 1.65
CA LYS A 133 8.86 -8.07 1.45
C LYS A 133 9.25 -7.02 2.48
N GLU A 134 8.37 -6.09 2.79
CA GLU A 134 8.65 -5.05 3.78
C GLU A 134 8.79 -5.63 5.18
N ASN A 135 7.78 -6.40 5.62
CA ASN A 135 7.76 -7.00 6.94
C ASN A 135 8.96 -7.91 7.20
N ASN A 136 9.36 -8.70 6.20
CA ASN A 136 10.36 -9.75 6.39
C ASN A 136 11.76 -9.37 5.92
N VAL A 137 11.90 -8.34 5.08
CA VAL A 137 13.19 -7.96 4.48
C VAL A 137 13.51 -6.50 4.73
N VAL A 138 12.65 -5.56 4.32
CA VAL A 138 12.96 -4.12 4.35
C VAL A 138 13.04 -3.59 5.78
N TYR A 139 12.02 -3.81 6.60
CA TYR A 139 12.00 -3.31 7.98
C TYR A 139 13.11 -3.93 8.83
N PRO A 140 13.33 -5.26 8.82
CA PRO A 140 14.46 -5.84 9.57
C PRO A 140 15.82 -5.37 9.04
N PHE A 141 15.93 -5.04 7.75
CA PHE A 141 17.15 -4.46 7.18
C PHE A 141 17.39 -3.03 7.68
N GLY A 142 16.34 -2.20 7.75
CA GLY A 142 16.38 -0.87 8.35
C GLY A 142 16.76 -0.91 9.83
N GLU A 143 16.03 -1.67 10.66
CA GLU A 143 16.28 -1.76 12.11
C GLU A 143 17.71 -2.21 12.45
N ARG A 144 18.29 -3.12 11.66
CA ARG A 144 19.66 -3.62 11.91
C ARG A 144 20.75 -2.63 11.57
N LEU A 145 20.52 -1.73 10.60
CA LEU A 145 21.57 -0.90 10.01
C LEU A 145 21.48 0.57 10.38
N LEU A 146 20.30 1.05 10.76
CA LEU A 146 20.16 2.40 11.32
C LEU A 146 20.70 2.45 12.75
N SER A 147 21.34 3.55 13.10
CA SER A 147 21.81 3.75 14.47
C SER A 147 20.63 3.93 15.42
N LYS A 148 20.84 3.63 16.70
CA LYS A 148 19.82 3.86 17.73
C LYS A 148 19.34 5.31 17.74
N GLU A 149 20.24 6.28 17.58
CA GLU A 149 19.87 7.70 17.54
C GLU A 149 18.91 8.04 16.39
N ILE A 150 19.10 7.43 15.22
CA ILE A 150 18.20 7.65 14.07
C ILE A 150 16.86 6.95 14.32
N MET A 151 16.87 5.73 14.86
CA MET A 151 15.63 5.02 15.19
C MET A 151 14.81 5.77 16.26
N ASP A 152 15.46 6.31 17.29
CA ASP A 152 14.80 7.11 18.33
C ASP A 152 14.17 8.39 17.72
N LYS A 153 14.82 9.03 16.72
CA LYS A 153 14.24 10.16 15.99
C LYS A 153 13.05 9.76 15.11
N LEU A 154 13.11 8.60 14.45
CA LEU A 154 12.00 8.07 13.65
C LEU A 154 10.79 7.74 14.53
N ASP A 155 11.03 7.19 15.73
CA ASP A 155 9.97 6.87 16.69
C ASP A 155 9.25 8.13 17.22
N ILE A 156 9.94 9.26 17.33
CA ILE A 156 9.30 10.56 17.62
C ILE A 156 8.56 11.08 16.38
N GLY A 157 9.23 11.04 15.21
CA GLY A 157 8.66 11.54 13.96
C GLY A 157 7.38 10.83 13.55
N VAL A 158 7.28 9.51 13.77
CA VAL A 158 6.06 8.75 13.46
C VAL A 158 4.89 9.16 14.35
N GLU A 159 5.12 9.46 15.64
CA GLU A 159 4.04 9.95 16.51
C GLU A 159 3.51 11.32 16.08
N GLU A 160 4.38 12.19 15.60
CA GLU A 160 3.98 13.48 15.02
C GLU A 160 3.25 13.30 13.69
N TYR A 161 3.65 12.30 12.90
CA TYR A 161 3.00 11.97 11.64
C TYR A 161 1.57 11.45 11.86
N GLU A 162 1.37 10.55 12.84
CA GLU A 162 0.05 9.94 13.12
C GLU A 162 -1.02 10.96 13.51
N LYS A 163 -0.63 12.06 14.16
CA LYS A 163 -1.55 13.15 14.54
C LYS A 163 -2.22 13.86 13.36
N ARG A 164 -1.74 13.65 12.13
CA ARG A 164 -2.37 14.17 10.91
C ARG A 164 -3.67 13.44 10.55
N PHE A 165 -3.90 12.26 11.14
CA PHE A 165 -5.01 11.36 10.83
C PHE A 165 -5.95 11.11 12.04
N GLU A 166 -5.77 11.86 13.13
CA GLU A 166 -6.66 11.91 14.31
C GLU A 166 -7.77 12.97 14.12
#